data_AF-A0A1G7KPI6-F1
#
_entry.id   AF-A0A1G7KPI6-F1
#
_cell.length_a   1.000
_cell.length_b   1.000
_cell.length_c   1.000
_cell.angle_alpha   90.00
_cell.angle_beta   90.00
_cell.angle_gamma   90.00
#
_symmetry.space_group_name_H-M   'P 1'
#
loop_
_entity.id
_entity.type
_entity.pdbx_description
1 polymer ?
#
loop_
_entity_poly.entity_id
_entity_poly.type
_entity_poly.pdbx_seq_one_letter_code
_entity_poly.pdbx_strand_id
1 'polypeptide(L)'
;MDSHKREWFAERAKVLEYYANNIPDNTDDVKIIFHKPESGWIDTDVVVNNSDTFQFPISYAYPPFEDLIKWLENLAVNRYFVDNVSSFSICINSEDIYFILVYEPDFYSRRNDVGIFYVFADDCIGGIWTRKVVLHAYCCKTDLIRNFYNSLTELARFLKNNPEDDNGLFFEWVDDRDNDNIDYLERFNSPIINDYLSSKSACSVDGGI
;
A
#
# COMPACT_ATOMS: atom_id res chain seq x y z
N MET A 1 -24.36 13.14 -6.03
CA MET A 1 -23.31 12.16 -5.71
C MET A 1 -22.15 12.43 -6.64
N ASP A 2 -20.98 12.70 -6.07
CA ASP A 2 -19.75 13.09 -6.78
C ASP A 2 -19.39 12.08 -7.88
N SER A 3 -18.94 12.53 -9.06
CA SER A 3 -18.63 11.63 -10.19
C SER A 3 -17.53 10.64 -9.85
N HIS A 4 -16.52 11.10 -9.11
CA HIS A 4 -15.38 10.30 -8.64
C HIS A 4 -15.82 9.08 -7.82
N LYS A 5 -16.79 9.28 -6.91
CA LYS A 5 -17.32 8.20 -6.07
C LYS A 5 -18.06 7.13 -6.88
N ARG A 6 -18.79 7.54 -7.93
CA ARG A 6 -19.53 6.59 -8.78
C ARG A 6 -18.60 5.71 -9.59
N GLU A 7 -17.55 6.28 -10.15
CA GLU A 7 -16.55 5.55 -10.93
C GLU A 7 -15.77 4.57 -10.03
N TRP A 8 -15.34 5.01 -8.84
CA TRP A 8 -14.70 4.13 -7.86
C TRP A 8 -15.58 2.94 -7.47
N PHE A 9 -16.86 3.16 -7.12
CA PHE A 9 -17.76 2.04 -6.78
C PHE A 9 -18.00 1.09 -7.95
N ALA A 10 -18.09 1.60 -9.18
CA ALA A 10 -18.26 0.77 -10.37
C ALA A 10 -17.02 -0.09 -10.64
N GLU A 11 -15.83 0.46 -10.48
CA GLU A 11 -14.57 -0.25 -10.68
C GLU A 11 -14.31 -1.28 -9.59
N ARG A 12 -14.59 -0.94 -8.33
CA ARG A 12 -14.61 -1.90 -7.22
C ARG A 12 -15.57 -3.06 -7.50
N ALA A 13 -16.77 -2.79 -7.99
CA ALA A 13 -17.74 -3.83 -8.30
C ALA A 13 -17.22 -4.81 -9.37
N LYS A 14 -16.50 -4.34 -10.38
CA LYS A 14 -15.87 -5.20 -11.40
C LYS A 14 -14.82 -6.14 -10.81
N VAL A 15 -13.99 -5.65 -9.88
CA VAL A 15 -12.99 -6.48 -9.19
C VAL A 15 -13.68 -7.56 -8.36
N LEU A 16 -14.71 -7.19 -7.59
CA LEU A 16 -15.45 -8.14 -6.78
C LEU A 16 -16.21 -9.16 -7.64
N GLU A 17 -16.81 -8.75 -8.76
CA GLU A 17 -17.45 -9.65 -9.72
C GLU A 17 -16.44 -10.62 -10.35
N TYR A 18 -15.24 -10.16 -10.69
CA TYR A 18 -14.17 -11.02 -11.20
C TYR A 18 -13.82 -12.11 -10.18
N TYR A 19 -13.53 -11.75 -8.94
CA TYR A 19 -13.13 -12.72 -7.92
C TYR A 19 -14.29 -13.58 -7.42
N ALA A 20 -15.53 -13.08 -7.41
CA ALA A 20 -16.69 -13.92 -7.11
C ALA A 20 -16.86 -15.09 -8.10
N ASN A 21 -16.39 -14.94 -9.34
CA ASN A 21 -16.45 -15.97 -10.37
C ASN A 21 -15.12 -16.73 -10.56
N ASN A 22 -13.99 -16.18 -10.10
CA ASN A 22 -12.64 -16.67 -10.41
C ASN A 22 -11.70 -16.61 -9.20
N ILE A 23 -12.10 -17.14 -8.04
CA ILE A 23 -11.18 -17.24 -6.88
C ILE A 23 -10.00 -18.14 -7.23
N PRO A 24 -8.76 -17.65 -7.21
CA PRO A 24 -7.58 -18.48 -7.48
C PRO A 24 -7.32 -19.51 -6.36
N ASP A 25 -6.81 -20.68 -6.74
CA ASP A 25 -6.40 -21.71 -5.76
C ASP A 25 -5.18 -21.27 -4.92
N ASN A 26 -4.29 -20.49 -5.54
CA ASN A 26 -3.06 -19.97 -4.98
C ASN A 26 -3.15 -18.47 -4.76
N THR A 27 -2.43 -17.96 -3.76
CA THR A 27 -2.32 -16.52 -3.54
C THR A 27 -1.23 -15.92 -4.42
N ASP A 28 -1.49 -14.72 -4.90
CA ASP A 28 -0.52 -13.88 -5.59
C ASP A 28 0.52 -13.32 -4.61
N ASP A 29 1.77 -13.22 -5.07
CA ASP A 29 2.86 -12.51 -4.38
C ASP A 29 2.83 -11.04 -4.77
N VAL A 30 2.66 -10.15 -3.78
CA VAL A 30 2.59 -8.69 -3.98
C VAL A 30 3.81 -8.05 -3.35
N LYS A 31 4.67 -7.43 -4.17
CA LYS A 31 5.85 -6.68 -3.71
C LYS A 31 5.66 -5.20 -3.94
N ILE A 32 6.20 -4.42 -3.02
CA ILE A 32 6.24 -2.96 -3.10
C ILE A 32 7.69 -2.54 -3.18
N ILE A 33 8.02 -1.64 -4.08
CA ILE A 33 9.39 -1.14 -4.24
C ILE A 33 9.30 0.38 -4.20
N PHE A 34 9.88 0.98 -3.16
CA PHE A 34 10.10 2.41 -3.11
C PHE A 34 11.47 2.70 -3.70
N HIS A 35 11.51 3.46 -4.78
CA HIS A 35 12.77 3.86 -5.40
C HIS A 35 13.41 4.98 -4.60
N LYS A 36 14.68 5.27 -4.92
CA LYS A 36 15.35 6.45 -4.36
C LYS A 36 14.55 7.71 -4.74
N PRO A 37 14.51 8.73 -3.87
CA PRO A 37 13.89 9.99 -4.23
C PRO A 37 14.58 10.66 -5.41
N GLU A 38 13.81 11.27 -6.30
CA GLU A 38 14.31 12.14 -7.36
C GLU A 38 13.40 13.34 -7.55
N SER A 39 13.98 14.55 -7.54
CA SER A 39 13.24 15.80 -7.79
C SER A 39 11.99 15.99 -6.93
N GLY A 40 12.00 15.46 -5.70
CA GLY A 40 10.85 15.54 -4.82
C GLY A 40 9.75 14.51 -5.09
N TRP A 41 10.10 13.37 -5.68
CA TRP A 41 9.18 12.26 -5.87
C TRP A 41 9.87 10.97 -5.49
N ILE A 42 9.08 10.04 -4.96
CA ILE A 42 9.48 8.63 -4.82
C ILE A 42 8.62 7.83 -5.77
N ASP A 43 9.25 7.34 -6.83
CA ASP A 43 8.61 6.34 -7.67
C ASP A 43 8.35 5.08 -6.84
N THR A 44 7.13 4.56 -6.93
CA THR A 44 6.69 3.37 -6.20
C THR A 44 6.15 2.35 -7.17
N ASP A 45 6.75 1.15 -7.18
CA ASP A 45 6.24 0.03 -7.95
C ASP A 45 5.43 -0.92 -7.07
N VAL A 46 4.30 -1.36 -7.60
CA VAL A 46 3.53 -2.49 -7.11
C VAL A 46 3.70 -3.62 -8.11
N VAL A 47 4.32 -4.71 -7.69
CA VAL A 47 4.61 -5.88 -8.53
C VAL A 47 3.80 -7.08 -8.06
N VAL A 48 3.04 -7.70 -8.96
CA VAL A 48 2.26 -8.92 -8.69
C VAL A 48 2.88 -10.08 -9.46
N ASN A 49 3.20 -11.17 -8.75
CA ASN A 49 3.79 -12.39 -9.31
C ASN A 49 5.04 -12.15 -10.21
N ASN A 50 5.82 -11.11 -9.93
CA ASN A 50 6.98 -10.67 -10.74
C ASN A 50 6.66 -10.39 -12.23
N SER A 51 5.40 -10.07 -12.58
CA SER A 51 4.99 -9.86 -13.97
C SER A 51 4.17 -8.58 -14.15
N ASP A 52 3.04 -8.46 -13.46
CA ASP A 52 2.21 -7.28 -13.53
C ASP A 52 2.82 -6.19 -12.64
N THR A 53 3.14 -5.04 -13.22
CA THR A 53 3.73 -3.91 -12.51
C THR A 53 2.91 -2.66 -12.74
N PHE A 54 2.55 -1.98 -11.66
CA PHE A 54 1.98 -0.64 -11.71
C PHE A 54 2.90 0.31 -10.94
N GLN A 55 3.36 1.35 -11.63
CA GLN A 55 4.19 2.40 -11.06
C GLN A 55 3.31 3.61 -10.75
N PHE A 56 3.48 4.18 -9.56
CA PHE A 56 2.92 5.48 -9.23
C PHE A 56 3.90 6.34 -8.43
N PRO A 57 3.89 7.65 -8.61
CA PRO A 57 4.78 8.54 -7.87
C PRO A 57 4.15 8.90 -6.51
N ILE A 58 5.00 9.09 -5.51
CA ILE A 58 4.66 9.61 -4.20
C ILE A 58 5.41 10.93 -3.99
N SER A 59 4.68 12.05 -3.92
CA SER A 59 5.26 13.38 -3.63
C SER A 59 5.60 13.53 -2.14
N TYR A 60 6.64 14.30 -1.84
CA TYR A 60 6.96 14.75 -0.47
C TYR A 60 6.00 15.81 0.07
N ALA A 61 5.23 16.48 -0.80
CA ALA A 61 4.35 17.57 -0.42
C ALA A 61 3.21 17.13 0.53
N TYR A 62 2.99 15.82 0.62
CA TYR A 62 2.08 15.21 1.59
C TYR A 62 2.88 14.24 2.46
N PRO A 63 2.40 13.86 3.65
CA PRO A 63 3.07 12.85 4.49
C PRO A 63 2.50 11.42 4.35
N PRO A 64 2.60 10.76 3.18
CA PRO A 64 1.90 9.51 2.89
C PRO A 64 2.45 8.34 3.70
N PHE A 65 3.72 8.38 4.15
CA PHE A 65 4.28 7.23 4.87
C PHE A 65 3.72 7.04 6.28
N GLU A 66 3.37 8.10 7.02
CA GLU A 66 2.73 7.94 8.33
C GLU A 66 1.33 7.34 8.17
N ASP A 67 0.58 7.83 7.17
CA ASP A 67 -0.73 7.28 6.85
C ASP A 67 -0.64 5.84 6.32
N LEU A 68 0.38 5.51 5.51
CA LEU A 68 0.66 4.15 5.07
C LEU A 68 0.94 3.22 6.26
N ILE A 69 1.80 3.64 7.20
CA ILE A 69 2.08 2.87 8.41
C ILE A 69 0.79 2.66 9.22
N LYS A 70 -0.01 3.71 9.46
CA LYS A 70 -1.30 3.60 10.15
C LYS A 70 -2.28 2.67 9.41
N TRP A 71 -2.30 2.71 8.08
CA TRP A 71 -3.12 1.79 7.29
C TRP A 71 -2.65 0.34 7.46
N LEU A 72 -1.35 0.07 7.43
CA LEU A 72 -0.79 -1.27 7.70
C LEU A 72 -1.08 -1.74 9.14
N GLU A 73 -0.97 -0.85 10.13
CA GLU A 73 -1.37 -1.10 11.51
C GLU A 73 -2.85 -1.49 11.59
N ASN A 74 -3.72 -0.73 10.90
CA ASN A 74 -5.15 -1.03 10.83
C ASN A 74 -5.42 -2.40 10.20
N LEU A 75 -4.70 -2.79 9.14
CA LEU A 75 -4.81 -4.14 8.55
C LEU A 75 -4.33 -5.23 9.52
N ALA A 76 -3.27 -4.96 10.29
CA ALA A 76 -2.72 -5.88 11.28
C ALA A 76 -3.65 -6.11 12.47
N VAL A 77 -4.26 -5.05 13.01
CA VAL A 77 -5.12 -5.14 14.22
C VAL A 77 -6.57 -5.51 13.92
N ASN A 78 -7.08 -5.24 12.71
CA ASN A 78 -8.45 -5.61 12.35
C ASN A 78 -8.61 -7.13 12.33
N ARG A 79 -9.08 -7.67 13.46
CA ARG A 79 -9.44 -9.08 13.63
C ARG A 79 -10.91 -9.33 13.28
N TYR A 80 -11.80 -8.33 13.38
CA TYR A 80 -13.23 -8.42 13.07
C TYR A 80 -13.79 -7.07 12.59
N PHE A 81 -14.48 -7.13 11.45
CA PHE A 81 -15.00 -6.02 10.64
C PHE A 81 -16.34 -5.52 11.17
N VAL A 82 -16.39 -4.43 11.94
CA VAL A 82 -17.71 -3.84 12.30
C VAL A 82 -17.83 -2.35 11.98
N ASP A 83 -16.79 -1.52 12.05
CA ASP A 83 -17.09 -0.08 12.15
C ASP A 83 -16.72 0.83 10.96
N ASN A 84 -15.93 0.41 9.95
CA ASN A 84 -15.74 1.26 8.77
C ASN A 84 -15.06 0.61 7.56
N VAL A 85 -15.59 0.85 6.35
CA VAL A 85 -14.95 0.48 5.07
C VAL A 85 -13.64 1.27 4.86
N SER A 86 -13.52 2.46 5.46
CA SER A 86 -12.32 3.30 5.40
C SER A 86 -11.07 2.62 6.00
N SER A 87 -11.25 1.60 6.84
CA SER A 87 -10.14 0.87 7.47
C SER A 87 -9.37 -0.03 6.52
N PHE A 88 -9.91 -0.29 5.33
CA PHE A 88 -9.31 -1.16 4.30
C PHE A 88 -8.62 -0.40 3.19
N SER A 89 -8.82 0.90 3.13
CA SER A 89 -8.33 1.74 2.05
C SER A 89 -7.47 2.89 2.56
N ILE A 90 -6.42 3.22 1.81
CA ILE A 90 -5.67 4.46 1.99
C ILE A 90 -5.67 5.25 0.68
N CYS A 91 -5.90 6.56 0.80
CA CYS A 91 -5.74 7.50 -0.31
C CYS A 91 -4.31 8.05 -0.30
N ILE A 92 -3.60 7.87 -1.40
CA ILE A 92 -2.29 8.49 -1.64
C ILE A 92 -2.53 9.64 -2.61
N ASN A 93 -2.31 10.87 -2.14
CA ASN A 93 -2.40 12.08 -2.95
C ASN A 93 -1.00 12.48 -3.39
N SER A 94 -0.82 12.69 -4.69
CA SER A 94 0.46 13.00 -5.31
C SER A 94 0.25 14.08 -6.35
N GLU A 95 0.23 15.34 -5.90
CA GLU A 95 0.01 16.58 -6.69
C GLU A 95 -0.96 16.41 -7.88
N ASP A 96 -2.27 16.51 -7.58
CA ASP A 96 -3.40 16.34 -8.51
C ASP A 96 -3.63 14.90 -9.04
N ILE A 97 -2.80 13.94 -8.63
CA ILE A 97 -3.00 12.50 -8.89
C ILE A 97 -3.45 11.80 -7.59
N TYR A 98 -4.43 10.91 -7.71
CA TYR A 98 -5.00 10.21 -6.56
C TYR A 98 -4.97 8.70 -6.78
N PHE A 99 -4.35 7.99 -5.85
CA PHE A 99 -4.39 6.53 -5.79
C PHE A 99 -5.14 6.08 -4.55
N ILE A 100 -5.97 5.05 -4.70
CA ILE A 100 -6.62 4.39 -3.57
C ILE A 100 -6.15 2.95 -3.54
N LEU A 101 -5.33 2.63 -2.54
CA LEU A 101 -4.92 1.26 -2.26
C LEU A 101 -5.97 0.65 -1.35
N VAL A 102 -6.47 -0.54 -1.68
CA VAL A 102 -7.50 -1.22 -0.91
C VAL A 102 -7.12 -2.67 -0.68
N TYR A 103 -7.34 -3.17 0.54
CA TYR A 103 -7.31 -4.59 0.85
C TYR A 103 -8.66 -5.05 1.41
N GLU A 104 -9.42 -5.82 0.63
CA GLU A 104 -10.68 -6.41 1.06
C GLU A 104 -10.48 -7.87 1.43
N PRO A 105 -10.89 -8.33 2.62
CA PRO A 105 -10.74 -9.73 2.97
C PRO A 105 -11.66 -10.58 2.08
N ASP A 106 -11.27 -11.83 1.84
CA ASP A 106 -12.21 -12.80 1.32
C ASP A 106 -13.07 -13.35 2.47
N PHE A 107 -14.30 -12.83 2.57
CA PHE A 107 -15.27 -13.27 3.59
C PHE A 107 -15.82 -14.68 3.36
N TYR A 108 -15.61 -15.26 2.19
CA TYR A 108 -16.12 -16.58 1.81
C TYR A 108 -15.06 -17.67 1.93
N SER A 109 -13.78 -17.28 2.01
CA SER A 109 -12.64 -18.16 2.22
C SER A 109 -12.60 -18.73 3.64
N ARG A 110 -12.20 -20.01 3.76
CA ARG A 110 -11.84 -20.64 5.05
C ARG A 110 -10.48 -20.18 5.58
N ARG A 111 -9.67 -19.52 4.75
CA ARG A 111 -8.39 -18.93 5.10
C ARG A 111 -8.66 -17.51 5.60
N ASN A 112 -8.61 -17.31 6.92
CA ASN A 112 -8.93 -16.02 7.56
C ASN A 112 -7.90 -14.89 7.30
N ASP A 113 -6.94 -15.11 6.40
CA ASP A 113 -5.81 -14.22 6.17
C ASP A 113 -5.54 -13.94 4.68
N VAL A 114 -6.52 -14.20 3.81
CA VAL A 114 -6.45 -13.91 2.37
C VAL A 114 -7.55 -12.95 1.96
N GLY A 115 -7.33 -12.26 0.85
CA GLY A 115 -8.22 -11.23 0.36
C GLY A 115 -7.74 -10.65 -0.96
N ILE A 116 -8.40 -9.59 -1.38
CA ILE A 116 -8.18 -8.91 -2.65
C ILE A 116 -7.52 -7.57 -2.34
N PHE A 117 -6.26 -7.44 -2.76
CA PHE A 117 -5.59 -6.16 -2.84
C PHE A 117 -5.84 -5.55 -4.21
N TYR A 118 -6.14 -4.26 -4.29
CA TYR A 118 -6.24 -3.55 -5.57
C TYR A 118 -5.90 -2.08 -5.47
N VAL A 119 -5.50 -1.51 -6.59
CA VAL A 119 -5.15 -0.10 -6.75
C VAL A 119 -6.13 0.54 -7.73
N PHE A 120 -6.87 1.53 -7.24
CA PHE A 120 -7.64 2.44 -8.09
C PHE A 120 -6.81 3.69 -8.35
N ALA A 121 -6.65 4.05 -9.62
CA ALA A 121 -6.01 5.30 -10.02
C ALA A 121 -7.08 6.27 -10.52
N ASP A 122 -7.05 7.50 -10.03
CA ASP A 122 -7.64 8.71 -10.62
C ASP A 122 -6.46 9.61 -11.01
N ASP A 123 -5.91 9.34 -12.19
CA ASP A 123 -4.64 9.90 -12.68
C ASP A 123 -4.80 10.43 -14.10
N CYS A 124 -4.05 11.47 -14.47
CA CYS A 124 -4.03 12.06 -15.79
C CYS A 124 -2.75 11.68 -16.55
N ILE A 125 -2.81 10.61 -17.34
CA ILE A 125 -1.69 10.19 -18.20
C ILE A 125 -1.85 10.86 -19.57
N GLY A 126 -0.92 11.75 -19.93
CA GLY A 126 -0.90 12.40 -21.24
C GLY A 126 -2.13 13.29 -21.53
N GLY A 127 -2.74 13.86 -20.49
CA GLY A 127 -3.96 14.68 -20.61
C GLY A 127 -5.27 13.90 -20.56
N ILE A 128 -5.23 12.58 -20.38
CA ILE A 128 -6.40 11.71 -20.26
C ILE A 128 -6.53 11.21 -18.82
N TRP A 129 -7.64 11.59 -18.19
CA TRP A 129 -8.00 11.07 -16.87
C TRP A 129 -8.36 9.59 -16.96
N THR A 130 -7.59 8.77 -16.26
CA THR A 130 -7.77 7.35 -16.02
C THR A 130 -8.40 7.20 -14.65
N ARG A 131 -9.63 6.68 -14.61
CA ARG A 131 -10.39 6.40 -13.38
C ARG A 131 -10.80 4.95 -13.35
N LYS A 132 -9.84 4.08 -13.04
CA LYS A 132 -10.02 2.64 -13.12
C LYS A 132 -9.18 1.91 -12.10
N VAL A 133 -9.56 0.67 -11.82
CA VAL A 133 -8.64 -0.26 -11.16
C VAL A 133 -7.54 -0.60 -12.17
N VAL A 134 -6.30 -0.31 -11.77
CA VAL A 134 -5.10 -0.49 -12.62
C VAL A 134 -4.35 -1.76 -12.27
N LEU A 135 -4.55 -2.29 -11.06
CA LEU A 135 -3.92 -3.50 -10.57
C LEU A 135 -4.82 -4.14 -9.51
N HIS A 136 -4.93 -5.47 -9.52
CA HIS A 136 -5.57 -6.24 -8.45
C HIS A 136 -4.86 -7.60 -8.27
N ALA A 137 -4.87 -8.13 -7.06
CA ALA A 137 -4.22 -9.37 -6.67
C ALA A 137 -5.01 -10.07 -5.55
N TYR A 138 -5.09 -11.39 -5.61
CA TYR A 138 -5.64 -12.21 -4.53
C TYR A 138 -4.49 -12.70 -3.65
N CYS A 139 -4.23 -12.01 -2.55
CA CYS A 139 -2.99 -12.19 -1.79
C CYS A 139 -3.25 -12.46 -0.30
N CYS A 140 -2.21 -12.94 0.38
CA CYS A 140 -2.21 -13.07 1.83
C CYS A 140 -2.02 -11.70 2.49
N LYS A 141 -2.84 -11.38 3.50
CA LYS A 141 -2.74 -10.15 4.28
C LYS A 141 -1.39 -10.03 4.97
N THR A 142 -0.94 -11.10 5.61
CA THR A 142 0.32 -11.10 6.36
C THR A 142 1.50 -10.83 5.43
N ASP A 143 1.53 -11.42 4.26
CA ASP A 143 2.62 -11.21 3.30
C ASP A 143 2.56 -9.82 2.69
N LEU A 144 1.36 -9.32 2.37
CA LEU A 144 1.16 -7.93 1.92
C LEU A 144 1.69 -6.92 2.94
N ILE A 145 1.29 -7.06 4.23
CA ILE A 145 1.78 -6.20 5.31
C ILE A 145 3.29 -6.29 5.44
N ARG A 146 3.85 -7.52 5.45
CA ARG A 146 5.29 -7.74 5.55
C ARG A 146 6.05 -7.07 4.42
N ASN A 147 5.60 -7.26 3.18
CA ASN A 147 6.27 -6.73 2.00
C ASN A 147 6.21 -5.20 1.98
N PHE A 148 5.05 -4.59 2.24
CA PHE A 148 4.93 -3.13 2.38
C PHE A 148 5.85 -2.58 3.47
N TYR A 149 5.78 -3.15 4.67
CA TYR A 149 6.50 -2.65 5.84
C TYR A 149 8.02 -2.79 5.70
N ASN A 150 8.48 -3.91 5.13
CA ASN A 150 9.90 -4.11 4.84
C ASN A 150 10.41 -3.06 3.86
N SER A 151 9.69 -2.81 2.76
CA SER A 151 10.09 -1.82 1.76
C SER A 151 10.10 -0.40 2.33
N LEU A 152 9.14 -0.03 3.17
CA LEU A 152 9.15 1.25 3.89
C LEU A 152 10.37 1.37 4.82
N THR A 153 10.67 0.29 5.56
CA THR A 153 11.82 0.28 6.48
C THR A 153 13.15 0.31 5.72
N GLU A 154 13.23 -0.32 4.55
CA GLU A 154 14.40 -0.27 3.67
C GLU A 154 14.62 1.13 3.11
N LEU A 155 13.57 1.81 2.67
CA LEU A 155 13.62 3.22 2.27
C LEU A 155 14.11 4.09 3.42
N ALA A 156 13.55 3.93 4.62
CA ALA A 156 13.98 4.68 5.80
C ALA A 156 15.47 4.46 6.13
N ARG A 157 15.96 3.21 6.04
CA ARG A 157 17.39 2.90 6.21
C ARG A 157 18.25 3.52 5.11
N PHE A 158 17.79 3.47 3.87
CA PHE A 158 18.50 4.08 2.74
C PHE A 158 18.69 5.57 2.97
N LEU A 159 17.61 6.29 3.28
CA LEU A 159 17.64 7.74 3.47
C LEU A 159 18.43 8.15 4.72
N LYS A 160 18.39 7.36 5.81
CA LYS A 160 19.25 7.57 6.98
C LYS A 160 20.75 7.49 6.63
N ASN A 161 21.11 6.61 5.72
CA ASN A 161 22.51 6.40 5.33
C ASN A 161 22.98 7.34 4.20
N ASN A 162 22.05 7.96 3.46
CA ASN A 162 22.33 8.85 2.33
C ASN A 162 21.47 10.13 2.47
N PRO A 163 21.71 10.97 3.50
CA PRO A 163 20.89 12.16 3.77
C PRO A 163 20.91 13.19 2.61
N GLU A 164 21.92 13.18 1.76
CA GLU A 164 22.01 13.98 0.54
C GLU A 164 20.98 13.58 -0.54
N ASP A 165 20.52 12.32 -0.51
CA ASP A 165 19.55 11.77 -1.47
C ASP A 165 18.09 12.00 -1.04
N ASP A 166 17.88 12.66 0.10
CA ASP A 166 16.55 13.01 0.61
C ASP A 166 15.76 13.93 -0.35
N ASN A 167 16.45 14.77 -1.14
CA ASN A 167 15.82 15.65 -2.13
C ASN A 167 14.64 16.50 -1.61
N GLY A 168 14.63 16.88 -0.32
CA GLY A 168 13.58 17.70 0.26
C GLY A 168 12.43 16.92 0.91
N LEU A 169 12.43 15.58 0.83
CA LEU A 169 11.38 14.75 1.44
C LEU A 169 11.26 14.97 2.94
N PHE A 170 12.38 15.07 3.65
CA PHE A 170 12.36 15.23 5.10
C PHE A 170 12.15 16.66 5.56
N PHE A 171 12.47 17.65 4.74
CA PHE A 171 12.33 19.07 5.09
C PHE A 171 10.87 19.51 5.22
N GLU A 172 9.92 18.84 4.55
CA GLU A 172 8.48 19.12 4.68
C GLU A 172 7.73 18.12 5.57
N TRP A 173 8.29 16.93 5.77
CA TRP A 173 7.77 15.91 6.72
C TRP A 173 7.87 16.31 8.20
N VAL A 174 8.73 17.27 8.47
CA VAL A 174 9.06 17.75 9.80
C VAL A 174 8.82 19.25 9.79
N ASP A 175 7.64 19.68 10.26
CA ASP A 175 7.34 21.10 10.53
C ASP A 175 8.27 21.67 11.65
N ASP A 176 9.14 20.82 12.22
CA ASP A 176 10.26 21.18 13.10
C ASP A 176 11.57 21.30 12.31
N ARG A 177 11.78 22.47 11.69
CA ARG A 177 13.08 22.90 11.13
C ARG A 177 14.23 22.95 12.15
N ASP A 178 13.96 22.67 13.42
CA ASP A 178 14.88 22.84 14.55
C ASP A 178 15.33 21.52 15.22
N ASN A 179 14.92 20.34 14.71
CA ASN A 179 15.27 19.06 15.34
C ASN A 179 16.13 18.17 14.44
N ASP A 180 17.44 18.47 14.39
CA ASP A 180 18.50 17.77 13.64
C ASP A 180 18.70 16.28 14.00
N ASN A 181 17.83 15.68 14.82
CA ASN A 181 18.06 14.38 15.48
C ASN A 181 16.87 13.41 15.41
N ILE A 182 15.92 13.60 14.48
CA ILE A 182 14.82 12.62 14.31
C ILE A 182 15.40 11.34 13.70
N ASP A 183 15.38 10.24 14.45
CA ASP A 183 15.70 8.92 13.91
C ASP A 183 14.51 8.42 13.09
N TYR A 184 14.58 8.58 11.77
CA TYR A 184 13.53 8.15 10.85
C TYR A 184 13.15 6.67 11.04
N LEU A 185 14.09 5.82 11.44
CA LEU A 185 13.78 4.41 11.74
C LEU A 185 12.78 4.28 12.89
N GLU A 186 12.77 5.19 13.86
CA GLU A 186 11.77 5.19 14.93
C GLU A 186 10.38 5.54 14.43
N ARG A 187 10.25 6.42 13.42
CA ARG A 187 8.95 6.78 12.84
C ARG A 187 8.34 5.66 11.99
N PHE A 188 9.18 4.92 11.27
CA PHE A 188 8.73 3.76 10.51
C PHE A 188 8.57 2.51 11.38
N ASN A 189 9.15 2.50 12.59
CA ASN A 189 9.04 1.37 13.49
C ASN A 189 7.66 1.34 14.16
N SER A 190 6.82 0.38 13.77
CA SER A 190 5.53 0.12 14.39
C SER A 190 5.59 -1.13 15.27
N PRO A 191 5.49 -0.99 16.61
CA PRO A 191 5.35 -2.14 17.51
C PRO A 191 4.14 -3.00 17.16
N ILE A 192 3.05 -2.39 16.69
CA ILE A 192 1.82 -3.10 16.29
C ILE A 192 2.09 -4.05 15.12
N ILE A 193 2.76 -3.55 14.06
CA ILE A 193 3.11 -4.38 12.91
C ILE A 193 4.14 -5.44 13.29
N ASN A 194 5.14 -5.09 14.10
CA ASN A 194 6.16 -6.04 14.57
C ASN A 194 5.55 -7.18 15.41
N ASP A 195 4.63 -6.88 16.32
CA ASP A 195 3.90 -7.87 17.13
C ASP A 195 3.00 -8.76 16.27
N TYR A 196 2.34 -8.16 15.26
CA TYR A 196 1.56 -8.90 14.28
C TYR A 196 2.44 -9.87 13.47
N LEU A 197 3.54 -9.40 12.89
CA LEU A 197 4.43 -10.20 12.04
C LEU A 197 5.20 -11.25 12.84
N SER A 198 5.50 -11.03 14.12
CA SER A 198 6.14 -12.03 14.98
C SER A 198 5.18 -13.14 15.43
N SER A 199 3.88 -12.85 15.50
CA SER A 199 2.83 -13.81 15.86
C SER A 199 2.22 -14.56 14.66
N LYS A 200 2.66 -14.24 13.44
CA LYS A 200 2.15 -14.82 12.18
C LYS A 200 3.29 -15.40 11.35
N SER A 201 3.16 -16.67 10.94
CA SER A 201 4.01 -17.20 9.89
C SER A 201 3.71 -16.51 8.56
N ALA A 202 4.69 -16.46 7.65
CA ALA A 202 4.39 -16.15 6.25
C ALA A 202 3.30 -17.11 5.75
N CYS A 203 2.43 -16.64 4.85
CA CYS A 203 1.55 -17.57 4.16
C CYS A 203 2.46 -18.42 3.29
N SER A 204 2.74 -19.65 3.72
CA SER A 204 3.46 -20.58 2.88
C SER A 204 2.68 -20.72 1.58
N VAL A 205 3.41 -20.62 0.46
CA VAL A 205 2.95 -21.22 -0.79
C VAL A 205 2.84 -22.71 -0.47
N ASP A 206 1.64 -23.16 -0.14
CA ASP A 206 1.36 -24.60 -0.08
C ASP A 206 1.54 -25.09 -1.52
N GLY A 207 2.79 -25.42 -1.85
CA GLY A 207 3.17 -26.25 -2.97
C GLY A 207 2.51 -27.60 -2.76
N GLY A 208 1.26 -27.69 -3.18
CA GLY A 208 0.50 -28.92 -3.26
C GLY A 208 1.02 -29.77 -4.40
N ILE A 209 1.93 -30.69 -4.03
CA ILE A 209 2.27 -31.99 -4.64
C ILE A 209 2.91 -31.96 -6.04
#